data_AF-A0A7W0V726-F1
#
_entry.id   AF-A0A7W0V726-F1
#
_cell.length_a   1.000
_cell.length_b   1.000
_cell.length_c   1.000
_cell.angle_alpha   90.00
_cell.angle_beta   90.00
_cell.angle_gamma   90.00
#
_symmetry.space_group_name_H-M   'P 1'
#
loop_
_entity.id
_entity.type
_entity.pdbx_description
1 polymer ?
#
loop_
_entity_poly.entity_id
_entity_poly.type
_entity_poly.pdbx_seq_one_letter_code
_entity_poly.pdbx_strand_id
1 'polypeptide(L)'
;MFSTANVALAHVDIDVGDGRYVMEVGFRDEPAYLGQPNAIYLNVAEYATGGTEPVEGLAATLIAEVSRDGQSRELALVPLGEGEYEAAFVPTASGDYTFRISGEIGEATVDESVTSGPATFNSVEPLSAIEFPLTRPDPALLQAETVNAQAAAATARTLGIAGIVVGVLGLLAGGAALLRSGQSQPIGVTPASASPATPTSPAAEPSRKLIR
;
A
#
# COMPACT_ATOMS: atom_id res chain seq x y z
N MET A 1 -19.18 -17.47 -21.80
CA MET A 1 -19.14 -16.20 -21.05
C MET A 1 -18.59 -15.18 -22.02
N PHE A 2 -19.46 -14.41 -22.67
CA PHE A 2 -19.03 -13.39 -23.63
C PHE A 2 -18.47 -12.22 -22.81
N SER A 3 -17.18 -11.98 -22.92
CA SER A 3 -16.55 -10.77 -22.41
C SER A 3 -17.09 -9.62 -23.24
N THR A 4 -17.96 -8.79 -22.67
CA THR A 4 -18.26 -7.48 -23.25
C THR A 4 -16.97 -6.68 -23.16
N ALA A 5 -16.26 -6.57 -24.29
CA ALA A 5 -15.23 -5.56 -24.44
C ALA A 5 -15.95 -4.22 -24.33
N ASN A 6 -15.83 -3.56 -23.18
CA ASN A 6 -16.12 -2.13 -23.11
C ASN A 6 -15.08 -1.47 -23.99
N VAL A 7 -15.52 -0.96 -25.14
CA VAL A 7 -14.71 -0.09 -25.97
C VAL A 7 -14.61 1.22 -25.19
N ALA A 8 -13.56 1.36 -24.39
CA ALA A 8 -13.14 2.67 -23.94
C ALA A 8 -12.75 3.47 -25.19
N LEU A 9 -13.18 4.72 -25.25
CA LEU A 9 -12.81 5.62 -26.34
C LEU A 9 -11.34 6.02 -26.17
N ALA A 10 -10.71 6.55 -27.21
CA ALA A 10 -9.38 7.14 -27.09
C ALA A 10 -9.42 8.47 -26.33
N HIS A 11 -10.50 9.20 -26.57
CA HIS A 11 -10.81 10.48 -25.95
C HIS A 11 -12.32 10.57 -25.68
N VAL A 12 -12.71 11.56 -24.89
CA VAL A 12 -14.11 11.86 -24.60
C VAL A 12 -14.47 13.24 -25.14
N ASP A 13 -15.62 13.33 -25.80
CA ASP A 13 -16.17 14.60 -26.25
C ASP A 13 -17.05 15.21 -25.16
N ILE A 14 -16.86 16.51 -24.90
CA ILE A 14 -17.59 17.28 -23.90
C ILE A 14 -18.10 18.57 -24.55
N ASP A 15 -19.41 18.73 -24.63
CA ASP A 15 -20.04 19.98 -25.09
C ASP A 15 -19.97 21.04 -23.98
N VAL A 16 -19.45 22.22 -24.31
CA VAL A 16 -19.32 23.36 -23.37
C VAL A 16 -19.84 24.66 -23.97
N GLY A 17 -20.02 25.68 -23.11
CA GLY A 17 -20.53 26.98 -23.54
C GLY A 17 -21.93 26.89 -24.15
N ASP A 18 -22.85 26.20 -23.45
CA ASP A 18 -24.21 25.92 -23.90
C ASP A 18 -24.29 25.17 -25.25
N GLY A 19 -23.30 24.31 -25.52
CA GLY A 19 -23.23 23.51 -26.75
C GLY A 19 -22.69 24.28 -27.95
N ARG A 20 -22.01 25.41 -27.73
CA ARG A 20 -21.30 26.14 -28.79
C ARG A 20 -19.99 25.46 -29.16
N TYR A 21 -19.29 24.89 -28.19
CA TYR A 21 -17.99 24.26 -28.41
C TYR A 21 -18.02 22.79 -28.01
N VAL A 22 -17.16 22.00 -28.63
CA VAL A 22 -16.83 20.64 -28.22
C VAL A 22 -15.36 20.56 -27.83
N MET A 23 -15.08 19.92 -26.70
CA MET A 23 -13.73 19.57 -26.28
C MET A 23 -13.55 18.06 -26.38
N GLU A 24 -12.54 17.61 -27.11
CA GLU A 24 -12.07 16.22 -27.09
C GLU A 24 -10.92 16.12 -26.08
N VAL A 25 -11.05 15.26 -25.06
CA VAL A 25 -10.10 15.15 -23.94
C VAL A 25 -9.66 13.71 -23.71
N GLY A 26 -8.36 13.49 -23.51
CA GLY A 26 -7.82 12.19 -23.08
C GLY A 26 -6.29 12.18 -23.04
N PHE A 27 -5.69 11.00 -23.17
CA PHE A 27 -4.23 10.89 -23.24
C PHE A 27 -3.77 11.13 -24.67
N ARG A 28 -2.66 11.85 -24.86
CA ARG A 28 -2.06 12.05 -26.19
C ARG A 28 -1.63 10.74 -26.84
N ASP A 29 -0.87 9.93 -26.10
CA ASP A 29 -0.36 8.65 -26.58
C ASP A 29 -1.10 7.51 -25.90
N GLU A 30 -1.68 6.63 -26.72
CA GLU A 30 -2.48 5.49 -26.23
C GLU A 30 -1.99 4.13 -26.77
N PRO A 31 -2.00 3.08 -25.92
CA PRO A 31 -2.32 3.10 -24.49
C PRO A 31 -1.31 3.94 -23.69
N ALA A 32 -1.81 4.63 -22.66
CA ALA A 32 -0.93 5.37 -21.75
C ALA A 32 -0.21 4.38 -20.84
N TYR A 33 1.13 4.42 -20.82
CA TYR A 33 1.92 3.51 -19.99
C TYR A 33 2.59 4.21 -18.80
N LEU A 34 2.65 3.50 -17.68
CA LEU A 34 3.37 3.89 -16.48
C LEU A 34 4.83 4.26 -16.79
N GLY A 35 5.24 5.46 -16.35
CA GLY A 35 6.61 5.92 -16.43
C GLY A 35 7.08 6.31 -17.84
N GLN A 36 6.19 6.36 -18.82
CA GLN A 36 6.49 6.89 -20.16
C GLN A 36 6.06 8.35 -20.28
N PRO A 37 6.77 9.18 -21.07
CA PRO A 37 6.28 10.51 -21.45
C PRO A 37 4.89 10.41 -22.09
N ASN A 38 3.99 11.30 -21.71
CA ASN A 38 2.67 11.44 -22.29
C ASN A 38 2.20 12.90 -22.08
N ALA A 39 0.95 13.19 -22.44
CA ALA A 39 0.31 14.47 -22.18
C ALA A 39 -1.20 14.29 -22.01
N ILE A 40 -1.84 15.28 -21.37
CA ILE A 40 -3.26 15.53 -21.63
C ILE A 40 -3.35 16.02 -23.06
N TYR A 41 -4.15 15.34 -23.89
CA TYR A 41 -4.61 15.84 -25.18
C TYR A 41 -5.90 16.61 -24.99
N LEU A 42 -5.97 17.77 -25.63
CA LEU A 42 -7.15 18.61 -25.72
C LEU A 42 -7.28 19.10 -27.16
N ASN A 43 -8.39 18.77 -27.83
CA ASN A 43 -8.82 19.49 -29.03
C ASN A 43 -10.06 20.31 -28.70
N VAL A 44 -10.12 21.55 -29.17
CA VAL A 44 -11.28 22.42 -29.00
C VAL A 44 -11.74 22.94 -30.35
N ALA A 45 -13.03 22.75 -30.63
CA ALA A 45 -13.66 23.26 -31.83
C ALA A 45 -15.01 23.93 -31.54
N GLU A 46 -15.36 24.94 -32.33
CA GLU A 46 -16.67 25.60 -32.32
C GLU A 46 -17.59 24.93 -33.34
N TYR A 47 -18.82 24.62 -32.94
CA TYR A 47 -19.83 24.12 -33.87
C TYR A 47 -20.22 25.21 -34.88
N ALA A 48 -20.12 24.86 -36.16
CA ALA A 48 -20.44 25.75 -37.26
C ALA A 48 -21.43 25.09 -38.24
N THR A 49 -21.92 25.86 -39.21
CA THR A 49 -22.78 25.29 -40.25
C THR A 49 -21.95 24.36 -41.13
N GLY A 50 -22.19 23.05 -41.03
CA GLY A 50 -21.51 22.04 -41.84
C GLY A 50 -20.36 21.31 -41.15
N GLY A 51 -20.14 21.51 -39.85
CA GLY A 51 -19.12 20.80 -39.09
C GLY A 51 -18.65 21.58 -37.86
N THR A 52 -17.35 21.51 -37.58
CA THR A 52 -16.67 22.22 -36.51
C THR A 52 -15.49 23.01 -37.06
N GLU A 53 -15.16 24.13 -36.40
CA GLU A 53 -14.02 24.99 -36.73
C GLU A 53 -13.06 25.04 -35.53
N PRO A 54 -11.74 24.89 -35.71
CA PRO A 54 -10.79 24.85 -34.61
C PRO A 54 -10.71 26.17 -33.83
N VAL A 55 -10.59 26.07 -32.51
CA VAL A 55 -10.45 27.25 -31.63
C VAL A 55 -9.00 27.41 -31.15
N GLU A 56 -8.38 28.51 -31.58
CA GLU A 56 -6.97 28.81 -31.30
C GLU A 56 -6.76 29.76 -30.11
N GLY A 57 -5.53 29.80 -29.59
CA GLY A 57 -5.12 30.77 -28.56
C GLY A 57 -5.57 30.44 -27.12
N LEU A 58 -6.15 29.26 -26.89
CA LEU A 58 -6.70 28.88 -25.58
C LEU A 58 -5.63 28.59 -24.52
N ALA A 59 -4.36 28.42 -24.90
CA ALA A 59 -3.26 28.27 -23.94
C ALA A 59 -3.10 29.47 -22.98
N ALA A 60 -3.66 30.64 -23.33
CA ALA A 60 -3.65 31.82 -22.48
C ALA A 60 -4.88 31.94 -21.54
N THR A 61 -5.95 31.18 -21.80
CA THR A 61 -7.24 31.33 -21.13
C THR A 61 -7.71 30.06 -20.45
N LEU A 62 -7.17 28.89 -20.84
CA LEU A 62 -7.44 27.59 -20.24
C LEU A 62 -6.24 27.09 -19.45
N ILE A 63 -6.55 26.33 -18.42
CA ILE A 63 -5.63 25.61 -17.55
C ILE A 63 -6.01 24.13 -17.59
N ALA A 64 -5.01 23.27 -17.73
CA ALA A 64 -5.18 21.83 -17.58
C ALA A 64 -4.64 21.38 -16.21
N GLU A 65 -5.36 20.50 -15.55
CA GLU A 65 -4.93 19.85 -14.31
C GLU A 65 -5.04 18.34 -14.46
N VAL A 66 -4.01 17.63 -13.99
CA VAL A 66 -4.07 16.19 -13.78
C VAL A 66 -4.20 15.91 -12.29
N SER A 67 -5.09 15.00 -11.90
CA SER A 67 -5.24 14.59 -10.52
C SER A 67 -5.43 13.09 -10.36
N ARG A 68 -4.99 12.58 -9.20
CA ARG A 68 -5.08 11.19 -8.78
C ARG A 68 -4.81 11.07 -7.28
N ASP A 69 -5.53 10.18 -6.59
CA ASP A 69 -5.28 9.83 -5.18
C ASP A 69 -5.21 11.06 -4.24
N GLY A 70 -6.01 12.09 -4.52
CA GLY A 70 -6.04 13.34 -3.76
C GLY A 70 -4.86 14.29 -4.01
N GLN A 71 -3.97 13.96 -4.95
CA GLN A 71 -2.90 14.83 -5.44
C GLN A 71 -3.31 15.43 -6.79
N SER A 72 -3.03 16.71 -6.99
CA SER A 72 -3.24 17.38 -8.28
C SER A 72 -2.01 18.16 -8.72
N ARG A 73 -1.90 18.39 -10.02
CA ARG A 73 -0.85 19.17 -10.64
C ARG A 73 -1.41 19.96 -11.82
N GLU A 74 -1.26 21.27 -11.75
CA GLU A 74 -1.50 22.17 -12.87
C GLU A 74 -0.42 21.98 -13.95
N LEU A 75 -0.86 21.99 -15.21
CA LEU A 75 -0.05 21.83 -16.40
C LEU A 75 -0.39 22.95 -17.39
N ALA A 76 0.64 23.55 -17.98
CA ALA A 76 0.45 24.53 -19.05
C ALA A 76 0.10 23.82 -20.35
N LEU A 77 -0.89 24.37 -21.08
CA LEU A 77 -1.24 23.94 -22.42
C LEU A 77 -0.25 24.51 -23.44
N VAL A 78 0.22 23.66 -24.35
CA VAL A 78 1.07 24.01 -25.49
C VAL A 78 0.26 23.80 -26.77
N PRO A 79 0.09 24.84 -27.62
CA PRO A 79 -0.67 24.71 -28.86
C PRO A 79 0.11 23.89 -29.90
N LEU A 80 -0.61 23.03 -30.62
CA LEU A 80 -0.10 22.21 -31.73
C LEU A 80 -0.69 22.62 -33.09
N GLY A 81 -1.76 23.43 -33.07
CA GLY A 81 -2.51 23.90 -34.25
C GLY A 81 -3.78 23.10 -34.49
N GLU A 82 -4.67 23.60 -35.34
CA GLU A 82 -5.98 22.99 -35.63
C GLU A 82 -6.82 22.79 -34.36
N GLY A 83 -6.71 23.71 -33.40
CA GLY A 83 -7.42 23.66 -32.12
C GLY A 83 -6.86 22.59 -31.15
N GLU A 84 -5.75 21.95 -31.48
CA GLU A 84 -5.08 20.96 -30.62
C GLU A 84 -4.10 21.61 -29.65
N TYR A 85 -4.09 21.08 -28.44
CA TYR A 85 -3.20 21.44 -27.35
C TYR A 85 -2.74 20.20 -26.60
N GLU A 86 -1.57 20.28 -25.99
CA GLU A 86 -1.08 19.26 -25.08
C GLU A 86 -0.60 19.84 -23.75
N ALA A 87 -0.75 19.06 -22.67
CA ALA A 87 -0.18 19.38 -21.38
C ALA A 87 0.68 18.19 -20.88
N ALA A 88 2.00 18.29 -21.06
CA ALA A 88 2.91 17.15 -20.87
C ALA A 88 3.08 16.73 -19.40
N PHE A 89 3.03 15.42 -19.16
CA PHE A 89 3.38 14.81 -17.87
C PHE A 89 3.81 13.34 -18.04
N VAL A 90 4.40 12.77 -16.99
CA VAL A 90 4.73 11.33 -16.95
C VAL A 90 3.84 10.69 -15.88
N PRO A 91 2.95 9.75 -16.23
CA PRO A 91 2.20 8.99 -15.23
C PRO A 91 3.15 8.19 -14.34
N THR A 92 3.00 8.32 -13.02
CA THR A 92 3.85 7.64 -12.03
C THR A 92 3.15 6.49 -11.32
N ALA A 93 1.90 6.20 -11.67
CA ALA A 93 1.14 5.05 -11.19
C ALA A 93 0.21 4.53 -12.30
N SER A 94 -0.07 3.23 -12.34
CA SER A 94 -1.07 2.64 -13.25
C SER A 94 -2.49 2.83 -12.72
N GLY A 95 -3.50 2.92 -13.58
CA GLY A 95 -4.90 3.10 -13.22
C GLY A 95 -5.43 4.48 -13.57
N ASP A 96 -6.51 4.87 -12.90
CA ASP A 96 -7.31 6.02 -13.34
C ASP A 96 -6.66 7.37 -12.97
N TYR A 97 -6.81 8.32 -13.88
CA TYR A 97 -6.44 9.73 -13.70
C TYR A 97 -7.65 10.61 -14.05
N THR A 98 -7.80 11.72 -13.35
CA THR A 98 -8.79 12.75 -13.70
C THR A 98 -8.11 13.93 -14.35
N PHE A 99 -8.58 14.31 -15.53
CA PHE A 99 -8.18 15.53 -16.21
C PHE A 99 -9.26 16.58 -15.99
N ARG A 100 -8.82 17.78 -15.62
CA ARG A 100 -9.69 18.93 -15.46
C ARG A 100 -9.22 20.05 -16.37
N ILE A 101 -10.14 20.59 -17.16
CA ILE A 101 -9.92 21.74 -18.03
C ILE A 101 -10.78 22.87 -17.48
N SER A 102 -10.16 23.99 -17.11
CA SER A 102 -10.88 25.14 -16.56
C SER A 102 -10.39 26.47 -17.13
N GLY A 103 -11.25 27.49 -17.14
CA GLY A 103 -10.94 28.81 -17.66
C GLY A 103 -12.05 29.34 -18.58
N GLU A 104 -11.67 29.98 -19.68
CA GLU A 104 -12.62 30.59 -20.62
C GLU A 104 -12.32 30.22 -22.08
N ILE A 105 -13.37 29.94 -22.85
CA ILE A 105 -13.38 29.82 -24.32
C ILE A 105 -14.26 30.94 -24.88
N GLY A 106 -13.64 32.02 -25.35
CA GLY A 106 -14.38 33.25 -25.66
C GLY A 106 -15.05 33.80 -24.40
N GLU A 107 -16.38 33.92 -24.40
CA GLU A 107 -17.17 34.34 -23.23
C GLU A 107 -17.68 33.16 -22.38
N ALA A 108 -17.45 31.92 -22.81
CA ALA A 108 -17.93 30.73 -22.11
C ALA A 108 -16.96 30.33 -21.00
N THR A 109 -17.43 30.31 -19.76
CA THR A 109 -16.69 29.72 -18.63
C THR A 109 -16.70 28.19 -18.75
N VAL A 110 -15.55 27.57 -18.58
CA VAL A 110 -15.34 26.13 -18.61
C VAL A 110 -14.78 25.67 -17.28
N ASP A 111 -15.30 24.57 -16.74
CA ASP A 111 -14.76 23.87 -15.58
C ASP A 111 -15.17 22.40 -15.62
N GLU A 112 -14.58 21.66 -16.56
CA GLU A 112 -14.93 20.28 -16.84
C GLU A 112 -13.90 19.33 -16.26
N SER A 113 -14.37 18.23 -15.66
CA SER A 113 -13.50 17.19 -15.11
C SER A 113 -13.94 15.83 -15.61
N VAL A 114 -12.99 15.07 -16.16
CA VAL A 114 -13.24 13.73 -16.68
C VAL A 114 -12.20 12.76 -16.17
N THR A 115 -12.68 11.62 -15.65
CA THR A 115 -11.83 10.54 -15.14
C THR A 115 -11.70 9.47 -16.19
N SER A 116 -10.47 9.03 -16.46
CA SER A 116 -10.19 7.87 -17.32
C SER A 116 -10.88 6.62 -16.78
N GLY A 117 -11.33 5.74 -17.66
CA GLY A 117 -11.88 4.45 -17.30
C GLY A 117 -12.77 3.88 -18.42
N PRO A 118 -13.52 2.80 -18.13
CA PRO A 118 -14.27 2.07 -19.15
C PRO A 118 -15.38 2.86 -19.88
N ALA A 119 -15.72 4.05 -19.39
CA ALA A 119 -16.78 4.91 -19.94
C ALA A 119 -16.24 6.14 -20.69
N THR A 120 -14.93 6.40 -20.63
CA THR A 120 -14.28 7.60 -21.16
C THR A 120 -13.04 7.16 -21.95
N PHE A 121 -11.85 7.72 -21.65
CA PHE A 121 -10.57 7.31 -22.20
C PHE A 121 -9.85 6.29 -21.31
N ASN A 122 -8.88 5.57 -21.87
CA ASN A 122 -8.24 4.44 -21.18
C ASN A 122 -7.44 4.86 -19.94
N SER A 123 -7.46 4.00 -18.93
CA SER A 123 -6.61 4.12 -17.75
C SER A 123 -5.14 3.87 -18.08
N VAL A 124 -4.22 4.36 -17.25
CA VAL A 124 -2.79 4.11 -17.44
C VAL A 124 -2.47 2.64 -17.19
N GLU A 125 -1.85 1.97 -18.15
CA GLU A 125 -1.44 0.59 -18.07
C GLU A 125 -0.06 0.42 -17.42
N PRO A 126 0.19 -0.71 -16.74
CA PRO A 126 1.54 -1.04 -16.29
C PRO A 126 2.44 -1.31 -17.50
N LEU A 127 3.62 -0.67 -17.52
CA LEU A 127 4.59 -0.84 -18.61
C LEU A 127 5.04 -2.30 -18.77
N SER A 128 5.04 -3.07 -17.68
CA SER A 128 5.35 -4.50 -17.68
C SER A 128 4.48 -5.34 -18.63
N ALA A 129 3.33 -4.82 -19.07
CA ALA A 129 2.46 -5.49 -20.04
C ALA A 129 3.12 -5.66 -21.42
N ILE A 130 4.04 -4.76 -21.78
CA ILE A 130 4.68 -4.72 -23.11
C ILE A 130 6.21 -4.81 -23.05
N GLU A 131 6.79 -4.98 -21.86
CA GLU A 131 8.23 -5.06 -21.70
C GLU A 131 8.80 -6.43 -22.10
N PHE A 132 9.92 -6.37 -22.81
CA PHE A 132 10.72 -7.51 -23.23
C PHE A 132 12.20 -7.12 -23.21
N PRO A 133 13.14 -8.04 -22.91
CA PRO A 133 12.96 -9.46 -22.56
C PRO A 133 12.62 -9.73 -21.10
N LEU A 134 12.81 -8.74 -20.23
CA LEU A 134 12.53 -8.83 -18.82
C LEU A 134 11.55 -7.75 -18.45
N THR A 135 10.51 -8.13 -17.70
CA THR A 135 9.53 -7.20 -17.17
C THR A 135 10.02 -6.62 -15.85
N ARG A 136 9.83 -5.31 -15.69
CA ARG A 136 10.12 -4.62 -14.43
C ARG A 136 8.88 -4.65 -13.55
N PRO A 137 9.04 -4.85 -12.23
CA PRO A 137 7.92 -4.70 -11.31
C PRO A 137 7.43 -3.25 -11.25
N ASP A 138 6.14 -3.07 -10.99
CA ASP A 138 5.55 -1.76 -10.73
C ASP A 138 6.20 -1.13 -9.48
N PRO A 139 6.72 0.11 -9.55
CA PRO A 139 7.26 0.84 -8.41
C PRO A 139 6.33 0.87 -7.18
N ALA A 140 5.01 0.97 -7.36
CA ALA A 140 4.06 0.99 -6.26
C ALA A 140 4.02 -0.35 -5.51
N LEU A 141 4.08 -1.47 -6.25
CA LEU A 141 4.15 -2.81 -5.67
C LEU A 141 5.48 -3.03 -4.94
N LEU A 142 6.60 -2.57 -5.51
CA LEU A 142 7.90 -2.63 -4.86
C LEU A 142 7.94 -1.83 -3.55
N GLN A 143 7.32 -0.65 -3.53
CA GLN A 143 7.22 0.19 -2.34
C GLN A 143 6.42 -0.53 -1.25
N ALA A 144 5.29 -1.15 -1.61
CA ALA A 144 4.45 -1.91 -0.68
C ALA A 144 5.18 -3.13 -0.10
N GLU A 145 5.90 -3.90 -0.93
CA GLU A 145 6.70 -5.04 -0.48
C GLU A 145 7.83 -4.60 0.46
N THR A 146 8.47 -3.47 0.17
CA THR A 146 9.52 -2.90 1.03
C THR A 146 8.97 -2.51 2.41
N VAL A 147 7.80 -1.88 2.46
CA VAL A 147 7.13 -1.53 3.73
C VAL A 147 6.78 -2.79 4.52
N ASN A 148 6.25 -3.82 3.85
CA ASN A 148 5.93 -5.11 4.48
C ASN A 148 7.18 -5.80 5.03
N ALA A 149 8.28 -5.79 4.28
CA ALA A 149 9.56 -6.35 4.71
C ALA A 149 10.14 -5.60 5.92
N GLN A 150 10.03 -4.26 5.94
CA GLN A 150 10.45 -3.45 7.09
C GLN A 150 9.61 -3.76 8.35
N ALA A 151 8.28 -3.92 8.19
CA ALA A 151 7.40 -4.29 9.29
C ALA A 151 7.73 -5.68 9.85
N ALA A 152 7.94 -6.68 8.98
CA ALA A 152 8.35 -8.02 9.38
C ALA A 152 9.70 -8.01 10.11
N ALA A 153 10.67 -7.23 9.62
CA ALA A 153 11.97 -7.06 10.27
C ALA A 153 11.86 -6.40 11.65
N ALA A 154 10.97 -5.41 11.82
CA ALA A 154 10.74 -4.77 13.11
C ALA A 154 10.13 -5.75 14.13
N THR A 155 9.16 -6.56 13.72
CA THR A 155 8.59 -7.62 14.56
C THR A 155 9.66 -8.66 14.94
N ALA A 156 10.46 -9.11 13.99
CA ALA A 156 11.54 -10.06 14.25
C ALA A 156 12.59 -9.51 15.23
N ARG A 157 12.98 -8.23 15.10
CA ARG A 157 13.89 -7.57 16.06
C ARG A 157 13.30 -7.53 17.46
N THR A 158 12.00 -7.23 17.58
CA THR A 158 11.32 -7.17 18.88
C THR A 158 11.28 -8.53 19.55
N LEU A 159 10.91 -9.59 18.82
CA LEU A 159 10.92 -10.96 19.31
C LEU A 159 12.34 -11.46 19.63
N GLY A 160 13.33 -11.09 18.81
CA GLY A 160 14.74 -11.41 19.05
C GLY A 160 15.24 -10.78 20.35
N ILE A 161 14.95 -9.50 20.58
CA ILE A 161 15.29 -8.80 21.83
C ILE A 161 14.58 -9.46 23.02
N ALA A 162 13.28 -9.73 22.91
CA ALA A 162 12.53 -10.41 23.97
C ALA A 162 13.09 -11.80 24.27
N GLY A 163 13.42 -12.57 23.23
CA GLY A 163 14.04 -13.89 23.34
C GLY A 163 15.41 -13.85 24.01
N ILE A 164 16.24 -12.85 23.68
CA ILE A 164 17.54 -12.63 24.35
C ILE A 164 17.33 -12.33 25.83
N VAL A 165 16.41 -11.42 26.18
CA VAL A 165 16.12 -11.07 27.59
C VAL A 165 15.65 -12.30 28.36
N VAL A 166 14.69 -13.05 27.82
CA VAL A 166 14.18 -14.27 28.46
C VAL A 166 15.28 -15.32 28.58
N GLY A 167 16.11 -15.50 27.54
CA GLY A 167 17.24 -16.43 27.56
C GLY A 167 18.27 -16.10 28.64
N VAL A 168 18.68 -14.83 28.76
CA VAL A 168 19.63 -14.38 29.80
C VAL A 168 19.06 -14.60 31.20
N LEU A 169 17.80 -14.23 31.44
CA LEU A 169 17.15 -14.45 32.72
C LEU A 169 17.07 -15.95 33.07
N GLY A 170 16.76 -16.79 32.09
CA GLY A 170 16.76 -18.25 32.23
C GLY A 170 18.13 -18.81 32.61
N LEU A 171 19.21 -18.35 31.97
CA LEU A 171 20.58 -18.77 32.29
C LEU A 171 20.99 -18.39 33.71
N LEU A 172 20.67 -17.16 34.15
CA LEU A 172 20.96 -16.71 35.51
C LEU A 172 20.23 -17.55 36.57
N ALA A 173 18.94 -17.81 36.36
CA ALA A 173 18.14 -18.63 37.27
C ALA A 173 18.62 -20.10 37.31
N GLY A 174 18.90 -20.70 36.15
CA GLY A 174 19.41 -22.07 36.05
C GLY A 174 20.79 -22.24 36.71
N GLY A 175 21.70 -21.28 36.51
CA GLY A 175 23.01 -21.26 37.16
C GLY A 175 22.90 -21.21 38.69
N ALA A 176 22.01 -20.37 39.23
CA ALA A 176 21.76 -20.29 40.67
C ALA A 176 21.20 -21.59 41.26
N ALA A 177 20.36 -22.32 40.52
CA ALA A 177 19.80 -23.61 40.95
C ALA A 177 20.88 -24.71 41.02
N LEU A 178 21.77 -24.79 40.01
CA LEU A 178 22.87 -25.76 39.97
C LEU A 178 23.89 -25.54 41.11
N LEU A 179 24.18 -24.29 41.44
CA LEU A 179 25.06 -23.95 42.58
C LEU A 179 24.47 -24.40 43.93
N ARG A 180 23.14 -24.40 44.07
CA ARG A 180 22.46 -24.87 45.28
C ARG A 180 22.39 -26.40 45.38
N SER A 181 22.26 -27.12 44.28
CA SER A 181 22.15 -28.58 44.31
C SER A 181 23.47 -29.30 44.60
N GLY A 182 24.61 -28.69 44.28
CA GLY A 182 25.95 -29.24 44.58
C GLY A 182 26.32 -29.28 46.08
N GLN A 183 25.51 -28.70 46.97
CA GLN A 183 25.74 -28.69 48.43
C GLN A 183 25.04 -29.82 49.21
N SER A 184 24.35 -30.74 48.53
CA SER A 184 23.72 -31.93 49.15
C SER A 184 24.27 -33.19 48.46
N GLN A 185 25.06 -34.12 49.04
CA GLN A 185 25.27 -34.61 50.40
C GLN A 185 26.68 -35.20 50.58
N PRO A 186 27.13 -35.50 51.83
CA PRO A 186 27.87 -36.73 52.11
C PRO A 186 26.94 -37.85 52.62
N ILE A 187 27.01 -38.99 51.95
CA ILE A 187 26.44 -40.28 52.38
C ILE A 187 27.18 -40.74 53.64
N GLY A 188 26.46 -40.84 54.77
CA GLY A 188 26.95 -41.47 56.00
C GLY A 188 26.61 -42.96 56.02
N VAL A 189 27.63 -43.82 55.95
CA VAL A 189 27.54 -45.29 55.99
C VAL A 189 27.87 -45.81 57.40
N THR A 190 27.21 -46.92 57.80
CA THR A 190 27.64 -47.99 58.78
C THR A 190 27.48 -47.76 60.31
N PRO A 191 27.52 -48.81 61.18
CA PRO A 191 26.71 -50.04 61.38
C PRO A 191 26.17 -50.20 62.84
N ALA A 192 25.67 -51.40 63.19
CA ALA A 192 24.94 -51.83 64.39
C ALA A 192 25.74 -52.18 65.68
N SER A 193 24.99 -52.26 66.81
CA SER A 193 25.03 -53.25 67.95
C SER A 193 25.47 -52.85 69.38
N ALA A 194 24.55 -53.13 70.34
CA ALA A 194 24.69 -53.72 71.71
C ALA A 194 25.36 -52.90 72.86
N SER A 195 24.99 -52.90 74.16
CA SER A 195 23.99 -53.56 75.06
C SER A 195 24.13 -52.92 76.51
N PRO A 196 23.69 -53.48 77.67
CA PRO A 196 22.43 -53.22 78.40
C PRO A 196 22.57 -52.68 79.86
N ALA A 197 21.45 -52.32 80.54
CA ALA A 197 21.07 -52.73 81.91
C ALA A 197 19.81 -51.99 82.46
N THR A 198 18.83 -52.78 82.93
CA THR A 198 17.59 -52.48 83.71
C THR A 198 17.85 -52.71 85.23
N PRO A 199 16.90 -52.69 86.22
CA PRO A 199 15.48 -52.25 86.32
C PRO A 199 15.21 -51.37 87.59
N THR A 200 14.03 -50.82 87.93
CA THR A 200 12.77 -51.39 88.50
C THR A 200 11.87 -50.17 88.87
N SER A 201 10.54 -50.12 88.69
CA SER A 201 9.47 -50.58 89.62
C SER A 201 8.13 -49.84 89.25
N PRO A 202 6.92 -50.21 89.75
CA PRO A 202 5.75 -50.46 88.89
C PRO A 202 4.46 -49.68 89.26
N ALA A 203 3.34 -50.11 88.63
CA ALA A 203 1.90 -49.91 88.93
C ALA A 203 1.22 -48.71 88.24
N ALA A 204 0.39 -48.95 87.21
CA ALA A 204 -1.08 -49.17 87.24
C ALA A 204 -1.73 -47.96 86.53
N GLU A 205 -2.70 -48.02 85.61
CA GLU A 205 -3.96 -48.75 85.54
C GLU A 205 -4.59 -48.50 84.12
N PRO A 206 -5.53 -49.33 83.60
CA PRO A 206 -5.96 -49.30 82.21
C PRO A 206 -7.31 -48.60 81.97
N SER A 207 -7.55 -48.07 80.76
CA SER A 207 -8.81 -48.33 80.04
C SER A 207 -9.07 -47.48 78.77
N ARG A 208 -9.38 -48.24 77.71
CA ARG A 208 -10.50 -48.08 76.75
C ARG A 208 -10.47 -47.07 75.59
N LYS A 209 -10.56 -47.72 74.41
CA LYS A 209 -11.45 -47.51 73.25
C LYS A 209 -11.20 -46.28 72.36
N LEU A 210 -10.82 -46.49 71.09
CA LEU A 210 -11.70 -46.75 69.93
C LEU A 210 -12.78 -45.67 69.76
N ILE A 211 -12.64 -44.87 68.70
CA ILE A 211 -13.70 -44.55 67.72
C ILE A 211 -13.01 -44.02 66.44
N ARG A 212 -13.65 -44.36 65.31
CA ARG A 212 -13.39 -43.94 63.93
C ARG A 212 -13.41 -42.43 63.74
#